data_AF-A0A518D3B1-F1
#
_entry.id   AF-A0A518D3B1-F1
#
_cell.length_a   1.000
_cell.length_b   1.000
_cell.length_c   1.000
_cell.angle_alpha   90.00
_cell.angle_beta   90.00
_cell.angle_gamma   90.00
#
_symmetry.space_group_name_H-M   'P 1'
#
loop_
_entity.id
_entity.type
_entity.pdbx_description
1 polymer ?
#
loop_
_entity_poly.entity_id
_entity_poly.type
_entity_poly.pdbx_seq_one_letter_code
_entity_poly.pdbx_strand_id
1 'polypeptide(L)'
;MERIDPILGIVDTHPRMRALQLEHLRSLDVEQKLALVGGACAAARELQLAGLRDLFPEASDEELEFRVHAKRIGVNHMARLVGADHPWLEGLRPAAAGSDV
;
A
#
# COMPACT_ATOMS: atom_id res chain seq x y z
N MET A 1 24.82 -13.65 -23.46
CA MET A 1 23.42 -14.08 -23.27
C MET A 1 23.28 -14.41 -21.80
N GLU A 2 22.93 -13.40 -21.01
CA GLU A 2 22.95 -13.48 -19.54
C GLU A 2 21.63 -14.09 -19.07
N ARG A 3 21.71 -15.16 -18.27
CA ARG A 3 20.54 -15.84 -17.70
C ARG A 3 19.91 -14.96 -16.65
N ILE A 4 18.60 -14.76 -16.73
CA ILE A 4 17.79 -14.16 -15.67
C ILE A 4 17.37 -15.30 -14.75
N ASP A 5 17.93 -15.33 -13.54
CA ASP A 5 17.50 -16.26 -12.49
C ASP A 5 16.14 -15.81 -11.93
N PRO A 6 15.20 -16.73 -11.70
CA PRO A 6 13.87 -16.41 -11.22
C PRO A 6 13.88 -16.30 -9.69
N ILE A 7 13.22 -15.25 -9.19
CA ILE A 7 12.84 -15.02 -7.78
C ILE A 7 14.00 -14.52 -6.89
N LEU A 8 14.39 -13.25 -7.05
CA LEU A 8 15.13 -12.51 -6.03
C LEU A 8 14.87 -11.00 -6.13
N GLY A 9 14.25 -10.41 -5.10
CA GLY A 9 14.41 -9.02 -4.68
C GLY A 9 13.90 -7.92 -5.62
N ILE A 10 12.91 -7.16 -5.15
CA ILE A 10 12.44 -5.91 -5.75
C ILE A 10 13.59 -4.91 -5.87
N VAL A 11 14.31 -4.95 -6.99
CA VAL A 11 14.74 -3.75 -7.71
C VAL A 11 14.67 -4.08 -9.20
N ASP A 12 13.45 -4.14 -9.73
CA ASP A 12 13.18 -4.21 -11.17
C ASP A 12 13.47 -2.86 -11.85
N THR A 13 14.65 -2.31 -11.55
CA THR A 13 15.09 -1.02 -12.06
C THR A 13 16.58 -1.09 -12.20
N HIS A 14 17.02 -1.25 -13.45
CA HIS A 14 18.43 -1.18 -13.83
C HIS A 14 19.09 0.06 -13.19
N PRO A 15 20.33 -0.02 -12.65
CA PRO A 15 20.94 1.08 -11.89
C PRO A 15 20.92 2.44 -12.61
N ARG A 16 21.09 2.41 -13.95
CA ARG A 16 20.95 3.58 -14.82
C ARG A 16 19.56 4.25 -14.74
N MET A 17 18.50 3.45 -14.72
CA MET A 17 17.13 3.96 -14.63
C MET A 17 16.85 4.58 -13.26
N ARG A 18 17.39 4.00 -12.19
CA ARG A 18 17.32 4.59 -10.85
C ARG A 18 18.06 5.93 -10.78
N ALA A 19 19.22 6.04 -11.40
CA ALA A 19 19.97 7.30 -11.46
C ALA A 19 19.16 8.40 -12.18
N LEU A 20 18.57 8.08 -13.34
CA LEU A 20 17.71 9.01 -14.08
C LEU A 20 16.45 9.41 -13.29
N GLN A 21 15.82 8.47 -12.60
CA GLN A 21 14.65 8.76 -11.76
C GLN A 21 15.01 9.73 -10.63
N LEU A 22 16.17 9.55 -9.98
CA LEU A 22 16.63 10.45 -8.92
C LEU A 22 16.98 11.84 -9.45
N GLU A 23 17.58 11.93 -10.63
CA GLU A 23 17.86 13.21 -11.30
C GLU A 23 16.56 13.95 -11.62
N HIS A 24 15.59 13.26 -12.19
CA HIS A 24 14.28 13.83 -12.47
C HIS A 24 13.59 14.31 -11.18
N LEU A 25 13.53 13.49 -10.13
CA LEU A 25 12.94 13.87 -8.85
C LEU A 25 13.64 15.08 -8.22
N ARG A 26 14.95 15.24 -8.40
CA ARG A 26 15.70 16.41 -7.92
C ARG A 26 15.34 17.68 -8.68
N SER A 27 15.05 17.57 -9.98
CA SER A 27 14.67 18.72 -10.82
C SER A 27 13.27 19.27 -10.55
N LEU A 28 12.39 18.49 -9.92
CA LEU A 28 11.02 18.91 -9.63
C LEU A 28 10.98 19.95 -8.49
N ASP A 29 10.08 20.92 -8.64
CA ASP A 29 9.73 21.82 -7.54
C ASP A 29 8.90 21.11 -6.46
N VAL A 30 8.58 21.84 -5.39
CA VAL A 30 7.83 21.28 -4.24
C VAL A 30 6.40 20.90 -4.63
N GLU A 31 5.71 21.70 -5.43
CA GLU A 31 4.33 21.44 -5.83
C GLU A 31 4.23 20.20 -6.71
N GLN A 32 5.15 20.06 -7.66
CA GLN A 32 5.28 18.89 -8.53
C GLN A 32 5.57 17.62 -7.74
N LYS A 33 6.46 17.69 -6.73
CA LYS A 33 6.73 16.56 -5.83
C LYS A 33 5.48 16.15 -5.05
N LEU A 34 4.75 17.12 -4.52
CA LEU A 34 3.51 16.86 -3.79
C LEU A 34 2.43 16.27 -4.71
N ALA A 35 2.32 16.75 -5.96
CA ALA A 35 1.42 16.18 -6.95
C ALA A 35 1.74 14.71 -7.26
N LEU A 36 3.02 14.37 -7.41
CA LEU A 36 3.45 12.97 -7.60
C LEU A 36 3.08 12.09 -6.40
N VAL A 37 3.34 12.57 -5.18
CA VAL A 37 2.96 11.84 -3.95
C VAL A 37 1.44 11.68 -3.87
N GLY A 38 0.67 12.72 -4.20
CA GLY A 38 -0.79 12.67 -4.26
C GLY A 38 -1.29 11.60 -5.24
N GLY A 39 -0.72 11.56 -6.45
CA GLY A 39 -1.02 10.52 -7.44
C GLY A 39 -0.67 9.12 -6.94
N ALA A 40 0.49 8.95 -6.31
CA ALA A 40 0.88 7.67 -5.72
C ALA A 40 -0.07 7.22 -4.60
N CYS A 41 -0.52 8.14 -3.74
CA CYS A 41 -1.50 7.86 -2.69
C CYS A 41 -2.87 7.45 -3.25
N ALA A 42 -3.31 8.06 -4.36
CA ALA A 42 -4.55 7.70 -5.04
C ALA A 42 -4.45 6.30 -5.67
N ALA A 43 -3.37 6.03 -6.42
CA ALA A 43 -3.15 4.71 -7.01
C ALA A 43 -3.04 3.60 -5.95
N ALA A 44 -2.35 3.87 -4.84
CA ALA A 44 -2.27 2.93 -3.71
C ALA A 44 -3.65 2.67 -3.09
N ARG A 45 -4.54 3.67 -3.02
CA ARG A 45 -5.92 3.49 -2.56
C ARG A 45 -6.71 2.57 -3.48
N GLU A 46 -6.62 2.79 -4.79
CA GLU A 46 -7.32 1.98 -5.78
C GLU A 46 -6.88 0.52 -5.72
N LEU A 47 -5.57 0.29 -5.60
CA LEU A 47 -5.02 -1.07 -5.44
C LEU A 47 -5.48 -1.73 -4.14
N GLN A 48 -5.51 -0.97 -3.03
CA GLN A 48 -6.04 -1.46 -1.75
C GLN A 48 -7.52 -1.85 -1.86
N LEU A 49 -8.34 -1.02 -2.48
CA LEU A 49 -9.76 -1.30 -2.71
C LEU A 49 -9.97 -2.52 -3.59
N ALA A 50 -9.21 -2.64 -4.68
CA ALA A 50 -9.28 -3.81 -5.56
C ALA A 50 -8.94 -5.10 -4.82
N GLY A 51 -7.86 -5.11 -4.03
CA GLY A 51 -7.50 -6.27 -3.21
C GLY A 51 -8.52 -6.58 -2.12
N LEU A 52 -9.15 -5.57 -1.52
CA LEU A 52 -10.20 -5.78 -0.51
C LEU A 52 -11.49 -6.31 -1.13
N ARG A 53 -11.87 -5.89 -2.35
CA ARG A 53 -13.03 -6.43 -3.07
C ARG A 53 -12.86 -7.91 -3.40
N ASP A 54 -11.64 -8.33 -3.73
CA ASP A 54 -11.33 -9.74 -3.96
C ASP A 54 -11.45 -10.59 -2.67
N LEU A 55 -10.96 -10.04 -1.55
CA LEU A 55 -11.01 -10.72 -0.24
C LEU A 55 -12.39 -10.70 0.42
N PHE A 56 -13.20 -9.67 0.16
CA PHE A 56 -14.52 -9.47 0.74
C PHE A 56 -15.55 -9.11 -0.35
N PRO A 57 -15.95 -10.08 -1.20
CA PRO A 57 -16.82 -9.80 -2.35
C PRO A 57 -18.20 -9.23 -1.99
N GLU A 58 -18.70 -9.59 -0.81
CA GLU A 58 -20.02 -9.17 -0.31
C GLU A 58 -19.97 -7.89 0.54
N ALA A 59 -18.78 -7.31 0.75
CA ALA A 59 -18.65 -6.09 1.55
C ALA A 59 -19.23 -4.89 0.80
N SER A 60 -19.95 -4.04 1.53
CA SER A 60 -20.42 -2.76 1.00
C SER A 60 -19.25 -1.80 0.75
N ASP A 61 -19.46 -0.77 -0.07
CA ASP A 61 -18.43 0.26 -0.29
C ASP A 61 -18.03 0.94 1.03
N GLU A 62 -18.96 1.15 1.97
CA GLU A 62 -18.67 1.72 3.28
C GLU A 62 -17.76 0.81 4.12
N GLU A 63 -18.03 -0.49 4.12
CA GLU A 63 -17.19 -1.48 4.81
C GLU A 63 -15.80 -1.56 4.18
N LEU A 64 -15.71 -1.54 2.85
CA LEU A 64 -14.42 -1.53 2.14
C LEU A 64 -13.61 -0.28 2.48
N GLU A 65 -14.24 0.88 2.52
CA GLU A 65 -13.60 2.14 2.92
C GLU A 65 -13.09 2.08 4.37
N PHE A 66 -13.91 1.58 5.29
CA PHE A 66 -13.49 1.33 6.66
C PHE A 66 -12.25 0.42 6.70
N ARG A 67 -12.27 -0.69 5.95
CA ARG A 67 -11.16 -1.66 5.91
C ARG A 67 -9.89 -1.05 5.28
N VAL A 68 -10.00 -0.17 4.30
CA VAL A 68 -8.86 0.62 3.77
C VAL A 68 -8.26 1.49 4.88
N HIS A 69 -9.10 2.23 5.60
CA HIS A 69 -8.62 3.09 6.69
C HIS A 69 -7.98 2.28 7.82
N ALA A 70 -8.60 1.16 8.20
CA ALA A 70 -8.06 0.24 9.20
C ALA A 70 -6.68 -0.30 8.82
N LYS A 71 -6.46 -0.65 7.53
CA LYS A 71 -5.14 -1.07 7.03
C LYS A 71 -4.11 0.07 7.03
N ARG A 72 -4.52 1.32 6.77
CA ARG A 72 -3.62 2.48 6.71
C ARG A 72 -3.11 2.93 8.07
N ILE A 73 -4.02 3.03 9.05
CA ILE A 73 -3.68 3.50 10.41
C ILE A 73 -3.27 2.35 11.34
N GLY A 74 -3.47 1.11 10.89
CA GLY A 74 -3.26 -0.11 11.66
C GLY A 74 -4.53 -0.54 12.41
N VAL A 75 -4.82 -1.85 12.35
CA VAL A 75 -6.03 -2.46 12.91
C VAL A 75 -6.16 -2.16 14.41
N ASN A 76 -5.05 -2.21 15.16
CA ASN A 76 -5.04 -1.89 16.59
C ASN A 76 -5.41 -0.43 16.88
N HIS A 77 -4.99 0.51 16.03
CA HIS A 77 -5.36 1.92 16.19
C HIS A 77 -6.84 2.12 15.84
N MET A 78 -7.32 1.50 14.76
CA MET A 78 -8.73 1.54 14.39
C MET A 78 -9.64 0.97 15.49
N ALA A 79 -9.27 -0.16 16.09
CA ALA A 79 -10.01 -0.77 17.20
C ALA A 79 -10.17 0.18 18.40
N ARG A 80 -9.19 1.05 18.66
CA ARG A 80 -9.28 2.08 19.71
C ARG A 80 -10.27 3.20 19.37
N LEU A 81 -10.55 3.44 18.10
CA LEU A 81 -11.49 4.48 17.64
C LEU A 81 -12.93 3.98 17.61
N VAL A 82 -13.16 2.75 17.16
CA VAL A 82 -14.53 2.23 16.90
C VAL A 82 -14.97 1.10 17.83
N GLY A 83 -14.10 0.62 18.73
CA GLY A 83 -14.32 -0.57 19.54
C GLY A 83 -13.64 -1.80 18.96
N ALA A 84 -13.12 -2.67 19.84
CA ALA A 84 -12.37 -3.86 19.45
C ALA A 84 -13.25 -4.99 18.89
N ASP A 85 -14.55 -4.94 19.19
CA ASP A 85 -15.60 -5.86 18.75
C ASP A 85 -16.31 -5.41 17.48
N HIS A 86 -15.85 -4.33 16.84
CA HIS A 86 -16.46 -3.83 15.61
C HIS A 86 -16.40 -4.90 14.49
N PRO A 87 -17.53 -5.28 13.87
CA PRO A 87 -17.61 -6.43 12.97
C PRO A 87 -16.69 -6.31 11.75
N TRP A 88 -16.50 -5.09 11.23
CA TRP A 88 -15.63 -4.86 10.06
C TRP A 88 -14.13 -4.97 10.33
N LEU A 89 -13.71 -5.17 11.60
CA LEU A 89 -12.33 -5.53 11.92
C LEU A 89 -12.05 -7.02 11.68
N GLU A 90 -13.09 -7.86 11.59
CA GLU A 90 -12.95 -9.28 11.35
C GLU A 90 -12.28 -9.56 10.00
N GLY A 91 -11.37 -10.54 9.97
CA GLY A 91 -10.63 -10.89 8.76
C GLY A 91 -9.51 -9.91 8.39
N LEU A 92 -9.42 -8.75 9.04
CA LEU A 92 -8.23 -7.90 8.99
C LEU A 92 -7.19 -8.45 9.97
N ARG A 93 -6.55 -9.59 9.63
CA ARG A 93 -5.37 -10.01 10.39
C ARG A 93 -4.33 -8.89 10.34
N PRO A 94 -3.59 -8.63 11.43
CA PRO A 94 -2.29 -8.01 11.26
C PRO A 94 -1.53 -8.89 10.26
N ALA A 95 -0.92 -8.29 9.24
CA ALA A 95 0.13 -8.99 8.51
C ALA A 95 1.04 -9.54 9.60
N ALA A 96 1.25 -10.87 9.62
CA ALA A 96 2.14 -11.49 10.60
C ALA A 96 3.35 -10.58 10.69
N ALA A 97 3.60 -10.02 11.87
CA ALA A 97 4.83 -9.29 12.10
C ALA A 97 5.91 -10.21 11.53
N GLY A 98 6.56 -9.74 10.46
CA GLY A 98 7.73 -10.39 9.95
C GLY A 98 8.58 -10.69 11.18
N SER A 99 8.86 -11.98 11.34
CA SER A 99 9.83 -12.50 12.27
C SER A 99 11.13 -11.76 12.03
N ASP A 100 11.33 -10.65 12.72
CA ASP A 100 12.59 -9.92 12.77
C ASP A 100 13.11 -10.01 14.20
N VAL A 101 13.68 -11.18 14.53
CA VAL A 101 15.10 -11.35 14.92
C VAL A 101 15.57 -12.71 14.42
#